data_AF-A0A9X4MW64-F1
#
_entry.id   AF-A0A9X4MW64-F1
#
_cell.length_a   1.000
_cell.length_b   1.000
_cell.length_c   1.000
_cell.angle_alpha   90.00
_cell.angle_beta   90.00
_cell.angle_gamma   90.00
#
_symmetry.space_group_name_H-M   'P 1'
#
loop_
_entity.id
_entity.type
_entity.pdbx_description
1 polymer ?
#
loop_
_entity_poly.entity_id
_entity_poly.type
_entity_poly.pdbx_seq_one_letter_code
_entity_poly.pdbx_strand_id
1 'polypeptide(L)' 'MEAKNVSQYRLLKSGIDNKTLDSLKKNKNITLLTLEKLCVILSCTPNDIIEFTNDST' A
#
# COMPACT_ATOMS: atom_id res chain seq x y z
N MET A 1 -2.81 -5.09 -5.34
CA MET A 1 -2.76 -4.11 -6.46
C MET A 1 -3.30 -4.68 -7.76
N GLU A 2 -3.13 -5.98 -7.98
CA GLU A 2 -3.70 -6.72 -9.12
C GLU A 2 -5.20 -6.48 -9.29
N ALA A 3 -5.96 -6.46 -8.19
CA ALA A 3 -7.40 -6.16 -8.20
C ALA A 3 -7.76 -4.80 -8.83
N LYS A 4 -6.85 -3.82 -8.83
CA LYS A 4 -7.03 -2.51 -9.48
C LYS A 4 -6.21 -2.35 -10.77
N ASN A 5 -5.59 -3.43 -11.25
CA ASN A 5 -4.73 -3.47 -12.43
C ASN A 5 -3.64 -2.38 -12.44
N VAL A 6 -3.07 -2.08 -11.27
CA VAL A 6 -2.01 -1.06 -11.11
C VAL A 6 -0.65 -1.74 -11.17
N SER A 7 0.17 -1.37 -12.15
CA SER A 7 1.54 -1.86 -12.30
C SER A 7 2.50 -1.24 -11.30
N GLN A 8 3.57 -1.95 -10.95
CA GLN A 8 4.63 -1.43 -10.09
C GLN A 8 5.26 -0.14 -10.64
N TYR A 9 5.44 -0.09 -11.96
CA TYR A 9 5.95 1.10 -12.65
C TYR A 9 5.09 2.35 -12.39
N ARG A 10 3.76 2.21 -12.38
CA ARG A 10 2.86 3.34 -12.10
C ARG A 10 3.07 3.89 -10.68
N LEU A 11 3.29 3.03 -9.70
CA LEU A 11 3.53 3.42 -8.31
C LEU A 11 4.87 4.15 -8.15
N LEU A 12 5.92 3.63 -8.81
CA LEU A 12 7.24 4.27 -8.86
C LEU A 12 7.13 5.68 -9.43
N LYS A 13 6.42 5.84 -10.55
CA LYS A 13 6.18 7.14 -11.17
C LYS A 13 5.35 8.09 -10.30
N SER A 14 4.48 7.55 -9.46
CA SER A 14 3.65 8.30 -8.51
C SER A 14 4.34 8.57 -7.16
N GLY A 15 5.63 8.25 -7.01
CA GLY A 15 6.42 8.61 -5.82
C GLY A 15 6.41 7.59 -4.68
N ILE A 16 6.01 6.34 -4.95
CA ILE A 16 6.26 5.20 -4.07
C ILE A 16 7.58 4.57 -4.51
N ASP A 17 8.62 4.62 -3.69
CA ASP A 17 9.92 4.06 -4.04
C ASP A 17 9.95 2.52 -3.97
N ASN A 18 10.99 1.92 -4.57
CA ASN A 18 11.13 0.47 -4.69
C ASN A 18 11.30 -0.23 -3.32
N LYS A 19 11.91 0.44 -2.33
CA LYS A 19 12.08 -0.09 -0.97
C LYS A 19 10.75 -0.14 -0.23
N THR A 20 9.88 0.85 -0.45
CA THR A 20 8.51 0.86 0.05
C THR A 20 7.70 -0.26 -0.59
N LEU A 21 7.80 -0.46 -1.91
CA LEU A 21 7.14 -1.59 -2.58
C LEU A 21 7.61 -2.95 -2.08
N ASP A 22 8.92 -3.14 -1.88
CA ASP A 22 9.48 -4.38 -1.33
C ASP A 22 8.99 -4.61 0.11
N SER A 23 8.89 -3.55 0.91
CA SER A 23 8.37 -3.61 2.29
C SER A 23 6.90 -4.03 2.31
N LEU A 24 6.07 -3.47 1.44
CA LEU A 24 4.66 -3.84 1.28
C LEU A 24 4.50 -5.32 0.88
N LYS A 25 5.29 -5.80 -0.09
CA LYS A 25 5.26 -7.22 -0.51
C LYS A 25 5.62 -8.20 0.61
N LYS A 26 6.47 -7.76 1.54
CA LYS A 26 6.92 -8.53 2.71
C LYS A 26 6.06 -8.30 3.95
N ASN A 27 4.90 -7.64 3.80
CA ASN A 27 3.98 -7.30 4.87
C ASN A 27 4.65 -6.57 6.05
N LYS A 28 5.58 -5.66 5.75
CA LYS A 28 6.25 -4.84 6.77
C LYS A 28 5.42 -3.60 7.11
N ASN A 29 5.70 -3.03 8.27
CA ASN A 29 5.09 -1.79 8.74
C ASN A 29 5.29 -0.65 7.72
N ILE A 30 4.26 0.20 7.60
CA ILE A 30 4.26 1.42 6.80
C ILE A 30 3.91 2.63 7.66
N THR A 31 4.19 3.83 7.15
CA THR A 31 3.76 5.08 7.78
C THR A 31 2.39 5.51 7.24
N LEU A 32 1.68 6.37 7.99
CA LEU A 32 0.42 6.97 7.53
C LEU A 32 0.59 7.78 6.23
N LEU A 33 1.76 8.41 6.03
CA LEU A 33 2.07 9.11 4.78
C LEU A 33 2.13 8.15 3.58
N THR A 34 2.70 6.96 3.76
CA THR A 34 2.70 5.92 2.72
C THR A 34 1.29 5.43 2.45
N LEU A 35 0.49 5.23 3.49
CA LEU A 35 -0.91 4.82 3.37
C LEU A 35 -1.75 5.85 2.59
N GLU A 36 -1.62 7.14 2.91
CA GLU A 36 -2.26 8.25 2.19
C GLU A 36 -1.90 8.24 0.70
N LYS A 37 -0.61 8.14 0.36
CA LYS A 37 -0.16 8.08 -1.04
C LYS A 37 -0.77 6.90 -1.79
N LEU A 38 -0.80 5.72 -1.16
CA LEU A 38 -1.41 4.54 -1.76
C LEU A 38 -2.92 4.76 -2.00
N CYS A 39 -3.65 5.32 -1.04
CA CYS A 39 -5.07 5.65 -1.19
C CYS A 39 -5.32 6.58 -2.40
N VAL A 40 -4.50 7.63 -2.54
CA VAL A 40 -4.61 8.57 -3.68
C VAL A 40 -4.33 7.87 -5.01
N ILE A 41 -3.26 7.09 -5.11
CA ILE A 41 -2.85 6.43 -6.35
C ILE A 41 -3.84 5.33 -6.78
N LEU A 42 -4.35 4.59 -5.80
CA LEU A 42 -5.27 3.46 -6.00
C LEU A 42 -6.74 3.90 -6.01
N SER A 43 -7.03 5.18 -5.73
CA SER A 43 -8.37 5.71 -5.53
C SER A 43 -9.18 4.79 -4.61
N CYS A 44 -8.68 4.62 -3.38
CA CYS A 44 -9.26 3.75 -2.36
C CYS A 44 -9.19 4.42 -0.99
N THR A 45 -9.77 3.75 0.01
CA THR A 45 -9.73 4.16 1.40
C THR A 45 -8.67 3.36 2.18
N PRO A 46 -8.24 3.84 3.37
CA PRO A 46 -7.28 3.10 4.20
C PRO A 46 -7.71 1.66 4.51
N ASN A 47 -9.01 1.42 4.69
CA ASN A 47 -9.57 0.10 4.99
C ASN A 47 -9.42 -0.90 3.81
N ASP A 48 -9.15 -0.40 2.60
CA ASP A 48 -8.85 -1.25 1.43
C ASP A 48 -7.39 -1.72 1.41
N ILE A 49 -6.54 -1.18 2.30
CA ILE A 49 -5.08 -1.43 2.35
C ILE A 49 -4.67 -2.11 3.65
N ILE A 50 -5.26 -1.72 4.77
CA ILE A 50 -4.95 -2.27 6.10
C ILE A 50 -6.16 -2.96 6.70
N GLU A 51 -5.90 -3.97 7.50
CA GLU A 51 -6.90 -4.67 8.31
C GLU A 51 -6.36 -4.76 9.74
N PHE A 52 -7.23 -4.53 10.73
CA PHE A 52 -6.90 -4.79 12.12
C PHE A 52 -7.26 -6.24 12.42
N THR A 53 -6.24 -7.07 12.65
CA THR A 53 -6.46 -8.42 13.16
C THR A 53 -6.68 -8.32 14.67
N ASN A 54 -7.85 -8.73 15.14
CA ASN A 54 -8.02 -9.00 16.56
C ASN A 54 -7.24 -10.29 16.85
N ASP A 55 -6.02 -10.18 17.35
CA ASP A 55 -5.32 -11.31 17.96
C ASP A 55 -6.08 -11.68 19.24
N SER A 56 -7.17 -12.41 19.07
CA SER A 56 -7.91 -13.06 20.15
C SER A 56 -7.11 -14.30 20.52
N THR A 57 -6.10 -14.12 21.36
CA THR A 57 -5.48 -15.22 22.13
C THR A 57 -5.83 -15.03 23.60
#